data_AF-A0A562VQ26-F1
#
_entry.id   AF-A0A562VQ26-F1
#
_cell.length_a   1.000
_cell.length_b   1.000
_cell.length_c   1.000
_cell.angle_alpha   90.00
_cell.angle_beta   90.00
_cell.angle_gamma   90.00
#
_symmetry.space_group_name_H-M   'P 1'
#
loop_
_entity.id
_entity.type
_entity.pdbx_description
1 polymer ?
#
loop_
_entity_poly.entity_id
_entity_poly.type
_entity_poly.pdbx_seq_one_letter_code
_entity_poly.pdbx_strand_id
1 'polypeptide(L)'
;MGFYRSGSHYVVNIPDHCPLAHSAINKALPEIRHMLQTLPEPDKIPQVDLVTGEDGQTVATVHYIGSRHDELRRVLRDLFPSLVNIHGILVQSRRKNTMESICGSHSLTYGVSAEGEELTLTFSAGGFSQVNYEANRLLVALALEEAATATRQNILDLYCGNGNFSIPLARKCGSVLGVEDNRVSVRDACRNASQHRLYATDFRQGDAVEAVQQLIVQGRRFDLVILDPPRVGGAGLAKLLPELRPATIVYISCDPATLARDLALLQKSGYLVTKTRPVDMFPQTYHMESITVLKPA
;
A
#
# COMPACT_ATOMS: atom_id res chain seq x y z
N MET A 1 9.59 -6.55 23.57
CA MET A 1 9.16 -6.16 22.21
C MET A 1 9.43 -7.31 21.27
N GLY A 2 8.43 -7.71 20.49
CA GLY A 2 8.54 -8.78 19.49
C GLY A 2 7.18 -9.14 18.92
N PHE A 3 7.07 -10.32 18.33
CA PHE A 3 5.86 -10.75 17.62
C PHE A 3 5.06 -11.76 18.45
N TYR A 4 3.76 -11.84 18.20
CA TYR A 4 2.95 -12.90 18.79
C TYR A 4 3.36 -14.27 18.26
N ARG A 5 3.46 -15.25 19.16
CA ARG A 5 3.55 -16.67 18.78
C ARG A 5 2.25 -17.07 18.08
N SER A 6 2.37 -17.84 17.00
CA SER A 6 1.23 -18.34 16.21
C SER A 6 0.08 -18.85 17.10
N GLY A 7 -1.13 -18.39 16.81
CA GLY A 7 -2.35 -18.77 17.54
C GLY A 7 -2.43 -18.29 18.99
N SER A 8 -1.65 -17.28 19.41
CA SER A 8 -1.65 -16.80 20.80
C SER A 8 -1.36 -15.31 20.92
N HIS A 9 -1.59 -14.73 22.11
CA HIS A 9 -1.15 -13.37 22.46
C HIS A 9 0.17 -13.34 23.24
N TYR A 10 0.91 -14.45 23.24
CA TYR A 10 2.21 -14.52 23.88
C TYR A 10 3.27 -13.88 22.98
N VAL A 11 3.96 -12.85 23.48
CA VAL A 11 5.00 -12.14 22.73
C VAL A 11 6.32 -12.91 22.79
N VAL A 12 6.78 -13.39 21.64
CA VAL A 12 8.13 -13.91 21.45
C VAL A 12 9.07 -12.72 21.27
N ASN A 13 10.01 -12.54 22.20
CA ASN A 13 10.98 -11.45 22.13
C ASN A 13 11.94 -11.64 20.94
N ILE A 14 12.19 -10.57 20.19
CA ILE A 14 13.18 -10.52 19.10
C ILE A 14 14.40 -9.73 19.58
N PRO A 15 15.39 -10.35 20.26
CA PRO A 15 16.36 -9.60 21.06
C PRO A 15 17.10 -8.53 20.25
N ASP A 16 17.66 -8.90 19.10
CA ASP A 16 18.60 -8.03 18.38
C ASP A 16 18.20 -7.75 16.92
N HIS A 17 17.55 -8.69 16.24
CA HIS A 17 17.25 -8.56 14.81
C HIS A 17 16.05 -9.42 14.37
N CYS A 18 15.44 -9.03 13.25
CA CYS A 18 14.50 -9.80 12.47
C CYS A 18 15.08 -9.97 11.05
N PRO A 19 15.48 -11.19 10.64
CA PRO A 19 16.10 -11.43 9.33
C PRO A 19 15.25 -11.04 8.12
N LEU A 20 13.92 -11.05 8.29
CA LEU A 20 12.96 -10.69 7.24
C LEU A 20 12.72 -9.17 7.17
N ALA A 21 13.07 -8.41 8.20
CA ALA A 21 12.86 -6.97 8.22
C ALA A 21 13.98 -6.24 7.48
N HIS A 22 13.65 -5.08 6.91
CA HIS A 22 14.64 -4.21 6.29
C HIS A 22 15.76 -3.85 7.29
N SER A 23 17.00 -3.72 6.80
CA SER A 23 18.17 -3.48 7.66
C SER A 23 18.03 -2.20 8.52
N ALA A 24 17.37 -1.17 8.01
CA ALA A 24 17.07 0.06 8.74
C ALA A 24 16.15 -0.19 9.96
N ILE A 25 15.17 -1.09 9.84
CA ILE A 25 14.33 -1.49 10.98
C ILE A 25 15.21 -2.13 12.06
N ASN A 26 16.08 -3.06 11.67
CA ASN A 26 16.99 -3.72 12.62
C ASN A 26 17.92 -2.72 13.34
N LYS A 27 18.43 -1.70 12.64
CA LYS A 27 19.22 -0.61 13.24
C LYS A 27 18.40 0.25 14.22
N ALA A 28 17.11 0.42 13.95
CA ALA A 28 16.21 1.18 14.82
C ALA A 28 15.74 0.42 16.07
N LEU A 29 15.77 -0.92 16.08
CA LEU A 29 15.24 -1.71 17.21
C LEU A 29 15.86 -1.36 18.58
N PRO A 30 17.19 -1.18 18.74
CA PRO A 30 17.78 -0.79 20.01
C PRO A 30 17.31 0.59 20.49
N GLU A 31 17.22 1.55 19.57
CA GLU A 31 16.73 2.90 19.85
C GLU A 31 15.28 2.87 20.35
N ILE A 32 14.42 2.08 19.70
CA ILE A 32 13.02 1.91 20.12
C ILE A 32 12.92 1.24 21.49
N ARG A 33 13.74 0.23 21.78
CA ARG A 33 13.76 -0.41 23.11
C ARG A 33 14.13 0.60 24.19
N HIS A 34 15.15 1.41 23.95
CA HIS A 34 15.57 2.45 24.89
C HIS A 34 14.49 3.52 25.05
N MET A 35 13.95 4.04 23.93
CA MET A 35 12.86 5.01 23.92
C MET A 35 11.69 4.51 24.78
N LEU A 36 11.19 3.29 24.53
CA LEU A 36 10.04 2.72 25.27
C LEU A 36 10.24 2.67 26.79
N GLN A 37 11.47 2.47 27.28
CA GLN A 37 11.76 2.44 28.72
C GLN A 37 11.69 3.83 29.38
N THR A 38 11.82 4.89 28.58
CA THR A 38 11.83 6.29 29.05
C THR A 38 10.47 6.98 28.90
N LEU A 39 9.53 6.39 28.16
CA LEU A 39 8.20 6.97 27.95
C LEU A 39 7.33 6.87 29.21
N PRO A 40 6.41 7.82 29.44
CA PRO A 40 5.42 7.71 30.51
C PRO A 40 4.45 6.55 30.21
N GLU A 41 4.02 5.85 31.26
CA GLU A 41 3.06 4.73 31.16
C GLU A 41 3.47 3.68 30.11
N PRO A 42 4.68 3.08 30.20
CA PRO A 42 5.16 2.14 29.17
C PRO A 42 4.28 0.88 29.04
N ASP A 43 3.55 0.50 30.09
CA ASP A 43 2.53 -0.56 30.07
C ASP A 43 1.29 -0.19 29.22
N LYS A 44 1.15 1.08 28.82
CA LYS A 44 0.08 1.62 27.97
C LYS A 44 0.51 1.80 26.51
N ILE A 45 1.60 1.15 26.11
CA ILE A 45 2.07 1.09 24.73
C ILE A 45 1.94 -0.34 24.22
N PRO A 46 0.76 -0.75 23.70
CA PRO A 46 0.56 -2.12 23.23
C PRO A 46 1.35 -2.46 21.96
N GLN A 47 1.73 -1.46 21.16
CA GLN A 47 2.30 -1.66 19.83
C GLN A 47 3.16 -0.46 19.41
N VAL A 48 4.20 -0.74 18.62
CA VAL A 48 4.95 0.25 17.85
C VAL A 48 5.06 -0.28 16.43
N ASP A 49 4.67 0.54 15.46
CA ASP A 49 4.91 0.24 14.04
C ASP A 49 6.19 0.92 13.59
N LEU A 50 7.06 0.17 12.92
CA LEU A 50 8.22 0.70 12.22
C LEU A 50 8.01 0.50 10.74
N VAL A 51 7.98 1.60 10.00
CA VAL A 51 7.82 1.61 8.55
C VAL A 51 9.06 2.22 7.95
N THR A 52 9.67 1.55 6.98
CA THR A 52 10.86 2.03 6.30
C THR A 52 10.60 2.12 4.80
N GLY A 53 11.04 3.19 4.16
CA GLY A 53 11.14 3.29 2.70
C GLY A 53 12.38 2.61 2.15
N GLU A 54 12.45 2.49 0.82
CA GLU A 54 13.66 2.04 0.12
C GLU A 54 14.81 3.07 0.26
N ASP A 55 14.47 4.33 0.53
CA ASP A 55 15.42 5.39 0.93
C ASP A 55 16.11 5.16 2.29
N GLY A 56 15.75 4.09 3.01
CA GLY A 56 16.30 3.75 4.32
C GLY A 56 15.80 4.63 5.47
N GLN A 57 14.93 5.60 5.19
CA GLN A 57 14.27 6.41 6.21
C GLN A 57 13.29 5.53 6.98
N THR A 58 13.20 5.70 8.31
CA THR A 58 12.30 4.90 9.17
C THR A 58 11.43 5.81 10.00
N VAL A 59 10.13 5.52 10.01
CA VAL A 59 9.11 6.25 10.76
C VAL A 59 8.52 5.31 11.82
N ALA A 60 8.43 5.80 13.05
CA ALA A 60 7.86 5.06 14.17
C ALA A 60 6.47 5.60 14.53
N THR A 61 5.48 4.71 14.62
CA THR A 61 4.16 5.03 15.15
C THR A 61 3.99 4.38 16.52
N VAL A 62 3.89 5.19 17.56
CA VAL A 62 3.64 4.73 18.93
C VAL A 62 2.14 4.66 19.18
N HIS A 63 1.61 3.46 19.41
CA HIS A 63 0.21 3.27 19.78
C HIS A 63 0.07 3.49 21.28
N TYR A 64 -0.65 4.53 21.69
CA TYR A 64 -0.75 4.93 23.08
C TYR A 64 -2.19 4.88 23.60
N ILE A 65 -2.36 4.20 24.73
CA ILE A 65 -3.68 3.98 25.36
C ILE A 65 -3.76 4.58 26.77
N GLY A 66 -2.68 5.27 27.19
CA GLY A 66 -2.60 5.95 28.47
C GLY A 66 -3.30 7.31 28.42
N SER A 67 -3.00 8.14 29.42
CA SER A 67 -3.67 9.43 29.62
C SER A 67 -2.73 10.63 29.62
N ARG A 68 -1.43 10.41 29.88
CA ARG A 68 -0.39 11.45 29.97
C ARG A 68 0.12 11.92 28.60
N HIS A 69 -0.79 12.29 27.70
CA HIS A 69 -0.46 12.62 26.31
C HIS A 69 0.55 13.78 26.17
N ASP A 70 0.40 14.87 26.93
CA ASP A 70 1.30 16.03 26.80
C ASP A 70 2.72 15.71 27.25
N GLU A 71 2.84 14.90 28.29
CA GLU A 71 4.13 14.42 28.75
C GLU A 71 4.76 13.45 27.75
N LEU A 72 3.98 12.52 27.19
CA LEU A 72 4.44 11.64 26.12
C LEU A 72 5.00 12.45 24.95
N ARG A 73 4.25 13.47 24.49
CA ARG A 73 4.70 14.37 23.40
C ARG A 73 6.01 15.06 23.73
N ARG A 74 6.15 15.59 24.96
CA ARG A 74 7.36 16.27 25.40
C ARG A 74 8.55 15.31 25.42
N VAL A 75 8.41 14.13 26.05
CA VAL A 75 9.48 13.14 26.12
C VAL A 75 9.90 12.66 24.73
N LEU A 76 8.94 12.39 23.82
CA LEU A 76 9.26 12.01 22.44
C LEU A 76 10.02 13.11 21.69
N ARG A 77 9.64 14.39 21.88
CA ARG A 77 10.38 15.53 21.30
C ARG A 77 11.78 15.67 21.87
N ASP A 78 11.95 15.48 23.18
CA ASP A 78 13.24 15.59 23.85
C ASP A 78 14.19 14.46 23.43
N LEU A 79 13.67 13.25 23.18
CA LEU A 79 14.44 12.08 22.75
C LEU A 79 14.78 12.12 21.26
N PHE A 80 13.90 12.65 20.40
CA PHE A 80 14.02 12.56 18.95
C PHE A 80 15.41 12.96 18.39
N PRO A 81 16.08 14.05 18.84
CA PRO A 81 17.41 14.41 18.36
C PRO A 81 18.51 13.35 18.61
N SER A 82 18.29 12.43 19.55
CA SER A 82 19.22 11.33 19.86
C SER A 82 18.98 10.05 19.06
N LEU A 83 17.84 9.95 18.35
CA LEU A 83 17.47 8.79 17.55
C LEU A 83 17.99 8.97 16.14
N VAL A 84 19.12 8.33 15.81
CA VAL A 84 19.78 8.53 14.51
C VAL A 84 19.18 7.65 13.41
N ASN A 85 18.44 6.60 13.78
CA ASN A 85 17.80 5.69 12.82
C ASN A 85 16.29 5.97 12.64
N ILE A 86 15.68 6.76 13.53
CA ILE A 86 14.28 7.17 13.43
C ILE A 86 14.17 8.60 12.89
N HIS A 87 13.50 8.74 11.76
CA HIS A 87 13.42 9.99 11.00
C HIS A 87 12.07 10.70 11.17
N GLY A 88 11.07 10.01 11.73
CA GLY A 88 9.77 10.56 12.09
C GLY A 88 9.11 9.76 13.20
N ILE A 89 8.37 10.45 14.07
CA ILE A 89 7.57 9.85 15.13
C ILE A 89 6.12 10.34 15.05
N LEU A 90 5.19 9.38 15.01
CA LEU A 90 3.77 9.61 15.19
C LEU A 90 3.25 8.95 16.47
N VAL A 91 2.15 9.48 16.98
CA VAL A 91 1.38 8.85 18.06
C VAL A 91 -0.04 8.59 17.58
N GLN A 92 -0.51 7.35 17.75
CA GLN A 92 -1.90 6.98 17.51
C GLN A 92 -2.62 6.76 18.84
N SER A 93 -3.73 7.48 19.05
CA SER A 93 -4.53 7.41 20.27
C SER A 93 -5.94 6.88 19.99
N ARG A 94 -6.45 5.99 20.86
CA ARG A 94 -7.69 5.22 20.68
C ARG A 94 -8.98 6.02 20.49
N ARG A 95 -9.02 7.31 20.85
CA ARG A 95 -10.28 8.08 20.88
C ARG A 95 -10.76 8.60 19.51
N LYS A 96 -9.90 8.66 18.47
CA LYS A 96 -10.30 9.21 17.15
C LYS A 96 -9.65 8.57 15.91
N ASN A 97 -8.90 7.47 16.02
CA ASN A 97 -8.10 6.95 14.89
C ASN A 97 -7.19 8.03 14.24
N THR A 98 -6.89 9.10 14.96
CA THR A 98 -6.05 10.20 14.50
C THR A 98 -4.61 9.87 14.83
N MET A 99 -3.79 9.68 13.81
CA MET A 99 -2.34 9.73 13.95
C MET A 99 -1.91 11.19 14.06
N GLU A 100 -1.17 11.51 15.10
CA GLU A 100 -0.59 12.82 15.34
C GLU A 100 0.90 12.78 15.03
N SER A 101 1.35 13.68 14.15
CA SER A 101 2.78 13.90 13.90
C SER A 101 3.40 14.59 15.11
N ILE A 102 4.41 13.96 15.72
CA ILE A 102 5.14 14.54 16.86
C ILE A 102 6.43 15.23 16.40
N CYS A 103 7.24 14.55 15.59
CA CYS A 103 8.55 15.02 15.13
C CYS A 103 8.91 14.44 13.76
N GLY A 104 9.79 15.13 13.03
CA GLY A 104 10.46 14.59 11.85
C GLY A 104 9.58 14.50 10.59
N SER A 105 10.11 13.82 9.58
CA SER A 105 9.42 13.56 8.31
C SER A 105 8.65 12.25 8.40
N HIS A 106 7.45 12.23 7.82
CA HIS A 106 6.60 11.03 7.73
C HIS A 106 6.34 10.62 6.28
N SER A 107 7.18 11.11 5.36
CA SER A 107 7.18 10.72 3.96
C SER A 107 8.36 9.79 3.73
N LEU A 108 8.06 8.61 3.20
CA LEU A 108 8.99 7.56 2.81
C LEU A 108 8.91 7.38 1.30
N THR A 109 9.97 6.86 0.69
CA THR A 109 9.99 6.67 -0.76
C THR A 109 10.40 5.26 -1.18
N TYR A 110 9.97 4.83 -2.36
CA TYR A 110 10.41 3.62 -3.03
C TYR A 110 10.47 3.80 -4.54
N GLY A 111 11.26 2.97 -5.23
CA GLY A 111 11.46 3.03 -6.68
C GLY A 111 10.61 2.01 -7.44
N VAL A 112 9.97 2.49 -8.51
CA VAL A 112 9.40 1.66 -9.59
C VAL A 112 9.97 2.11 -10.93
N SER A 113 9.72 1.38 -12.02
CA SER A 113 10.23 1.75 -13.34
C SER A 113 9.14 1.69 -14.40
N ALA A 114 9.18 2.63 -15.35
CA ALA A 114 8.34 2.64 -16.54
C ALA A 114 9.09 3.29 -17.71
N GLU A 115 8.93 2.76 -18.93
CA GLU A 115 9.57 3.30 -20.14
C GLU A 115 11.09 3.50 -20.03
N GLY A 116 11.78 2.62 -19.29
CA GLY A 116 13.23 2.71 -19.06
C GLY A 116 13.66 3.79 -18.07
N GLU A 117 12.73 4.52 -17.45
CA GLU A 117 13.00 5.52 -16.42
C GLU A 117 12.66 4.98 -15.03
N GLU A 118 13.44 5.39 -14.03
CA GLU A 118 13.14 5.17 -12.62
C GLU A 118 12.19 6.26 -12.11
N LEU A 119 11.13 5.83 -11.43
CA LEU A 119 10.11 6.68 -10.83
C LEU A 119 10.15 6.48 -9.31
N THR A 120 10.51 7.53 -8.58
CA THR A 120 10.43 7.53 -7.12
C THR A 120 9.01 7.87 -6.67
N LEU A 121 8.37 6.99 -5.91
CA LEU A 121 7.04 7.21 -5.35
C LEU A 121 7.15 7.49 -3.85
N THR A 122 6.44 8.51 -3.38
CA THR A 122 6.28 8.83 -1.97
C THR A 122 5.06 8.12 -1.41
N PHE A 123 5.15 7.66 -0.16
CA PHE A 123 4.01 7.29 0.67
C PHE A 123 4.21 7.81 2.08
N SER A 124 3.13 8.07 2.79
CA SER A 124 3.16 8.56 4.16
C SER A 124 2.63 7.55 5.17
N ALA A 125 3.05 7.69 6.42
CA ALA A 125 2.54 6.89 7.53
C ALA A 125 0.99 6.94 7.56
N GLY A 126 0.39 5.76 7.66
CA GLY A 126 -1.07 5.58 7.54
C GLY A 126 -1.58 5.25 6.13
N GLY A 127 -0.74 5.39 5.11
CA GLY A 127 -0.97 4.84 3.77
C GLY A 127 -0.36 3.43 3.64
N PHE A 128 -0.87 2.66 2.69
CA PHE A 128 -0.32 1.35 2.34
C PHE A 128 0.85 1.48 1.34
N SER A 129 1.85 0.63 1.49
CA SER A 129 2.86 0.34 0.46
C SER A 129 3.20 -1.15 0.52
N GLN A 130 3.68 -1.70 -0.59
CA GLN A 130 4.15 -3.07 -0.61
C GLN A 130 5.39 -3.23 0.29
N VAL A 131 5.46 -4.31 1.07
CA VAL A 131 6.52 -4.52 2.06
C VAL A 131 7.84 -4.99 1.44
N ASN A 132 7.79 -5.57 0.24
CA ASN A 132 8.95 -6.05 -0.50
C ASN A 132 9.04 -5.29 -1.84
N TYR A 133 9.95 -4.31 -1.91
CA TYR A 133 10.08 -3.43 -3.06
C TYR A 133 10.60 -4.13 -4.32
N GLU A 134 11.40 -5.19 -4.18
CA GLU A 134 11.85 -5.98 -5.33
C GLU A 134 10.68 -6.75 -5.95
N ALA A 135 9.88 -7.43 -5.12
CA ALA A 135 8.66 -8.10 -5.58
C ALA A 135 7.64 -7.10 -6.15
N ASN A 136 7.52 -5.91 -5.54
CA ASN A 136 6.66 -4.84 -6.06
C ASN A 136 7.07 -4.37 -7.46
N ARG A 137 8.37 -4.15 -7.70
CA ARG A 137 8.86 -3.80 -9.04
C ARG A 137 8.50 -4.84 -10.09
N LEU A 138 8.55 -6.13 -9.73
CA LEU A 138 8.09 -7.20 -10.61
C LEU A 138 6.59 -7.10 -10.88
N LEU A 139 5.73 -6.92 -9.85
CA LEU A 139 4.29 -6.73 -10.05
C LEU A 139 3.97 -5.54 -10.97
N VAL A 140 4.63 -4.41 -10.74
CA VAL A 140 4.45 -3.20 -11.57
C VAL A 140 4.89 -3.46 -13.01
N ALA A 141 6.04 -4.12 -13.23
CA ALA A 141 6.50 -4.47 -14.56
C ALA A 141 5.51 -5.41 -15.28
N LEU A 142 4.97 -6.39 -14.57
CA LEU A 142 3.97 -7.33 -15.09
C LEU A 142 2.66 -6.63 -15.45
N ALA A 143 2.20 -5.66 -14.63
CA ALA A 143 1.03 -4.85 -14.96
C ALA A 143 1.28 -3.95 -16.19
N LEU A 144 2.47 -3.38 -16.31
CA LEU A 144 2.87 -2.58 -17.47
C LEU A 144 2.89 -3.39 -18.77
N GLU A 145 3.24 -4.69 -18.75
CA GLU A 145 3.19 -5.58 -19.93
C GLU A 145 1.78 -5.65 -20.54
N GLU A 146 0.74 -5.54 -19.73
CA GLU A 146 -0.66 -5.67 -20.17
C GLU A 146 -1.24 -4.35 -20.70
N ALA A 147 -0.54 -3.24 -20.47
CA ALA A 147 -0.90 -1.95 -21.03
C ALA A 147 -0.42 -1.85 -22.49
N ALA A 148 -1.31 -1.42 -23.39
CA ALA A 148 -1.04 -1.34 -24.82
C ALA A 148 0.01 -0.26 -25.11
N THR A 149 0.88 -0.53 -26.09
CA THR A 149 1.95 0.38 -26.53
C THR A 149 1.47 1.46 -27.49
N ALA A 150 0.25 1.34 -28.05
CA ALA A 150 -0.29 2.27 -29.03
C ALA A 150 -1.54 2.98 -28.51
N THR A 151 -1.42 4.31 -28.35
CA THR A 151 -2.46 5.33 -28.05
C THR A 151 -3.01 5.40 -26.62
N ARG A 152 -3.52 6.59 -26.27
CA ARG A 152 -4.08 6.99 -24.96
C ARG A 152 -5.11 5.97 -24.47
N GLN A 153 -4.72 5.10 -23.55
CA GLN A 153 -5.67 4.23 -22.86
C GLN A 153 -6.32 4.98 -21.71
N ASN A 154 -7.61 4.74 -21.50
CA ASN A 154 -8.31 5.11 -20.28
C ASN A 154 -8.15 3.97 -19.29
N ILE A 155 -7.38 4.20 -18.24
CA ILE A 155 -7.09 3.21 -17.21
C ILE A 155 -7.89 3.53 -15.95
N LEU A 156 -8.46 2.51 -15.33
CA LEU A 156 -9.05 2.58 -13.99
C LEU A 156 -8.20 1.75 -13.03
N ASP A 157 -7.69 2.38 -11.97
CA ASP A 157 -6.94 1.74 -10.90
C ASP A 157 -7.77 1.76 -9.61
N LEU A 158 -8.24 0.58 -9.17
CA LEU A 158 -9.07 0.41 -8.00
C LEU A 158 -8.23 -0.08 -6.82
N TYR A 159 -8.39 0.57 -5.66
CA TYR A 159 -7.48 0.44 -4.52
C TYR A 159 -6.09 0.95 -4.87
N CYS A 160 -6.02 2.11 -5.54
CA CYS A 160 -4.79 2.59 -6.16
C CYS A 160 -3.68 2.98 -5.15
N GLY A 161 -4.00 3.07 -3.86
CA GLY A 161 -3.04 3.46 -2.82
C GLY A 161 -2.38 4.80 -3.14
N ASN A 162 -1.05 4.84 -3.00
CA ASN A 162 -0.23 6.01 -3.36
C ASN A 162 0.08 6.10 -4.87
N GLY A 163 -0.64 5.35 -5.71
CA GLY A 163 -0.48 5.29 -7.16
C GLY A 163 0.58 4.29 -7.63
N ASN A 164 0.81 3.20 -6.89
CA ASN A 164 1.83 2.19 -7.19
C ASN A 164 1.77 1.69 -8.65
N PHE A 165 0.57 1.41 -9.16
CA PHE A 165 0.35 1.04 -10.56
C PHE A 165 -0.04 2.26 -11.41
N SER A 166 -0.89 3.14 -10.88
CA SER A 166 -1.34 4.35 -11.57
C SER A 166 -0.22 5.19 -12.16
N ILE A 167 0.83 5.47 -11.40
CA ILE A 167 1.91 6.37 -11.82
C ILE A 167 2.73 5.81 -12.98
N PRO A 168 3.27 4.57 -12.91
CA PRO A 168 3.96 3.96 -14.05
C PRO A 168 3.02 3.74 -15.26
N LEU A 169 1.76 3.36 -15.04
CA LEU A 169 0.79 3.21 -16.13
C LEU A 169 0.47 4.54 -16.82
N ALA A 170 0.30 5.62 -16.06
CA ALA A 170 0.08 6.96 -16.61
C ALA A 170 1.29 7.45 -17.41
N ARG A 171 2.52 7.13 -16.97
CA ARG A 171 3.74 7.42 -17.71
C ARG A 171 3.75 6.75 -19.08
N LYS A 172 3.28 5.49 -19.17
CA LYS A 172 3.25 4.72 -20.42
C LYS A 172 2.06 5.07 -21.33
N CYS A 173 0.85 5.17 -20.78
CA CYS A 173 -0.41 5.11 -21.54
C CYS A 173 -1.26 6.40 -21.45
N GLY A 174 -0.87 7.36 -20.61
CA GLY A 174 -1.41 8.71 -20.64
C GLY A 174 -2.53 9.00 -19.64
N SER A 175 -3.65 8.26 -19.60
CA SER A 175 -4.79 8.61 -18.72
C SER A 175 -5.14 7.55 -17.69
N VAL A 176 -5.15 7.94 -16.42
CA VAL A 176 -5.49 7.06 -15.29
C VAL A 176 -6.51 7.75 -14.39
N LEU A 177 -7.54 7.01 -14.00
CA LEU A 177 -8.39 7.33 -12.86
C LEU A 177 -8.08 6.34 -11.73
N GLY A 178 -7.55 6.83 -10.61
CA GLY A 178 -7.36 6.05 -9.39
C GLY A 178 -8.51 6.24 -8.39
N VAL A 179 -8.94 5.17 -7.75
CA VAL A 179 -9.91 5.19 -6.63
C VAL A 179 -9.29 4.53 -5.41
N GLU A 180 -9.34 5.23 -4.28
CA GLU A 180 -8.74 4.81 -3.02
C GLU A 180 -9.54 5.37 -1.84
N ASP A 181 -9.78 4.59 -0.78
CA ASP A 181 -10.59 5.05 0.35
C ASP A 181 -9.77 5.91 1.34
N ASN A 182 -8.46 5.65 1.40
CA ASN A 182 -7.55 6.26 2.33
C ASN A 182 -7.10 7.64 1.84
N ARG A 183 -7.52 8.68 2.57
CA ARG A 183 -7.19 10.08 2.24
C ARG A 183 -5.68 10.37 2.19
N VAL A 184 -4.88 9.71 3.03
CA VAL A 184 -3.42 9.86 3.03
C VAL A 184 -2.85 9.30 1.73
N SER A 185 -3.25 8.07 1.36
CA SER A 185 -2.86 7.45 0.10
C SER A 185 -3.25 8.28 -1.13
N VAL A 186 -4.49 8.79 -1.21
CA VAL A 186 -4.94 9.65 -2.32
C VAL A 186 -4.07 10.91 -2.44
N ARG A 187 -3.78 11.58 -1.33
CA ARG A 187 -2.91 12.77 -1.33
C ARG A 187 -1.51 12.42 -1.82
N ASP A 188 -0.97 11.28 -1.42
CA ASP A 188 0.35 10.83 -1.86
C ASP A 188 0.35 10.45 -3.34
N ALA A 189 -0.73 9.84 -3.85
CA ALA A 189 -0.92 9.58 -5.29
C ALA A 189 -0.93 10.89 -6.11
N CYS A 190 -1.68 11.90 -5.67
CA CYS A 190 -1.67 13.23 -6.28
C CYS A 190 -0.28 13.87 -6.26
N ARG A 191 0.45 13.75 -5.14
CA ARG A 191 1.82 14.24 -5.01
C ARG A 191 2.76 13.53 -5.98
N ASN A 192 2.66 12.21 -6.10
CA ASN A 192 3.47 11.41 -7.00
C ASN A 192 3.21 11.77 -8.47
N ALA A 193 1.95 11.94 -8.86
CA ALA A 193 1.61 12.39 -10.20
C ALA A 193 2.15 13.79 -10.50
N SER A 194 2.04 14.72 -9.54
CA SER A 194 2.58 16.08 -9.67
C SER A 194 4.11 16.07 -9.80
N GLN A 195 4.80 15.28 -8.96
CA GLN A 195 6.26 15.13 -8.98
C GLN A 195 6.76 14.65 -10.35
N HIS A 196 6.02 13.74 -11.00
CA HIS A 196 6.37 13.17 -12.29
C HIS A 196 5.69 13.87 -13.48
N ARG A 197 5.03 15.01 -13.26
CA ARG A 197 4.34 15.82 -14.29
C ARG A 197 3.29 15.04 -15.10
N LEU A 198 2.59 14.12 -14.45
CA LEU A 198 1.55 13.28 -15.04
C LEU A 198 0.19 13.96 -14.91
N TYR A 199 -0.09 14.93 -15.79
CA TYR A 199 -1.29 15.78 -15.67
C TYR A 199 -2.59 15.11 -16.10
N ALA A 200 -2.52 13.96 -16.77
CA ALA A 200 -3.69 13.20 -17.23
C ALA A 200 -4.11 12.10 -16.24
N THR A 201 -3.80 12.29 -14.95
CA THR A 201 -4.25 11.43 -13.85
C THR A 201 -5.29 12.14 -12.99
N ASP A 202 -6.34 11.43 -12.59
CA ASP A 202 -7.32 11.85 -11.58
C ASP A 202 -7.32 10.82 -10.44
N PHE A 203 -7.37 11.27 -9.19
CA PHE A 203 -7.41 10.39 -8.01
C PHE A 203 -8.58 10.78 -7.12
N ARG A 204 -9.46 9.82 -6.83
CA ARG A 204 -10.69 10.04 -6.07
C ARG A 204 -10.67 9.29 -4.77
N GLN A 205 -11.02 10.00 -3.70
CA GLN A 205 -11.29 9.37 -2.43
C GLN A 205 -12.68 8.70 -2.46
N GLY A 206 -12.75 7.40 -2.21
CA GLY A 206 -14.04 6.71 -2.10
C GLY A 206 -13.94 5.19 -2.09
N ASP A 207 -15.05 4.54 -1.76
CA ASP A 207 -15.18 3.09 -1.90
C ASP A 207 -15.14 2.68 -3.39
N ALA A 208 -14.38 1.63 -3.70
CA ALA A 208 -14.19 1.18 -5.07
C ALA A 208 -15.50 0.68 -5.73
N VAL A 209 -16.38 0.02 -4.97
CA VAL A 209 -17.65 -0.50 -5.49
C VAL A 209 -18.60 0.66 -5.80
N GLU A 210 -18.75 1.61 -4.88
CA GLU A 210 -19.57 2.81 -5.09
C GLU A 210 -19.04 3.64 -6.28
N ALA A 211 -17.72 3.81 -6.39
CA ALA A 211 -17.12 4.54 -7.50
C ALA A 211 -17.40 3.85 -8.84
N VAL A 212 -17.25 2.52 -8.93
CA VAL A 212 -17.56 1.78 -10.15
C VAL A 212 -19.04 1.89 -10.53
N GLN A 213 -19.97 1.80 -9.57
CA GLN A 213 -21.39 2.01 -9.82
C GLN A 213 -21.67 3.40 -10.42
N GLN A 214 -21.06 4.44 -9.87
CA GLN A 214 -21.18 5.80 -10.41
C GLN A 214 -20.60 5.92 -11.82
N LEU A 215 -19.45 5.31 -12.09
CA LEU A 215 -18.82 5.31 -13.41
C LEU A 215 -19.69 4.59 -14.46
N ILE A 216 -20.36 3.50 -14.07
CA ILE A 216 -21.32 2.77 -14.91
C ILE A 216 -22.51 3.68 -15.25
N VAL A 217 -23.11 4.35 -14.25
CA VAL A 217 -24.22 5.30 -14.44
C VAL A 217 -23.82 6.46 -15.36
N GLN A 218 -22.57 6.92 -15.26
CA GLN A 218 -22.00 7.96 -16.13
C GLN A 218 -21.69 7.46 -17.55
N GLY A 219 -21.89 6.18 -17.85
CA GLY A 219 -21.59 5.59 -19.16
C GLY A 219 -20.08 5.53 -19.47
N ARG A 220 -19.23 5.60 -18.45
CA ARG A 220 -17.77 5.56 -18.62
C ARG A 220 -17.32 4.20 -19.14
N ARG A 221 -16.20 4.20 -19.87
CA ARG A 221 -15.52 3.02 -20.40
C ARG A 221 -14.04 3.15 -20.10
N PHE A 222 -13.39 2.01 -19.95
CA PHE A 222 -11.96 1.90 -19.69
C PHE A 222 -11.38 0.82 -20.59
N ASP A 223 -10.15 1.01 -21.05
CA ASP A 223 -9.46 0.03 -21.87
C ASP A 223 -8.80 -1.04 -20.99
N LEU A 224 -8.27 -0.61 -19.84
CA LEU A 224 -7.65 -1.45 -18.83
C LEU A 224 -8.19 -1.10 -17.45
N VAL A 225 -8.58 -2.11 -16.69
CA VAL A 225 -8.90 -1.99 -15.26
C VAL A 225 -7.87 -2.80 -14.48
N ILE A 226 -7.26 -2.17 -13.49
CA ILE A 226 -6.41 -2.83 -12.50
C ILE A 226 -7.07 -2.76 -11.12
N LEU A 227 -6.99 -3.84 -10.36
CA LEU A 227 -7.47 -3.90 -8.99
C LEU A 227 -6.53 -4.71 -8.10
N ASP A 228 -6.21 -4.16 -6.93
CA ASP A 228 -5.41 -4.78 -5.87
C ASP A 228 -6.22 -4.77 -4.54
N PRO A 229 -7.29 -5.57 -4.45
CA PRO A 229 -8.19 -5.54 -3.29
C PRO A 229 -7.55 -6.08 -2.01
N PRO A 230 -8.10 -5.73 -0.83
CA PRO A 230 -7.73 -6.36 0.42
C PRO A 230 -8.04 -7.87 0.42
N ARG A 231 -7.54 -8.61 1.42
CA ARG A 231 -7.67 -10.09 1.55
C ARG A 231 -9.07 -10.66 1.34
N VAL A 232 -10.12 -9.90 1.64
CA VAL A 232 -11.52 -10.31 1.41
C VAL A 232 -11.88 -10.47 -0.07
N GLY A 233 -11.03 -9.98 -0.97
CA GLY A 233 -11.20 -9.95 -2.42
C GLY A 233 -12.16 -8.84 -2.89
N GLY A 234 -12.35 -8.77 -4.19
CA GLY A 234 -13.18 -7.80 -4.90
C GLY A 234 -14.49 -8.38 -5.45
N ALA A 235 -15.19 -9.27 -4.73
CA ALA A 235 -16.41 -9.91 -5.23
C ALA A 235 -17.50 -8.92 -5.70
N GLY A 236 -17.62 -7.77 -5.02
CA GLY A 236 -18.52 -6.69 -5.44
C GLY A 236 -18.11 -6.09 -6.78
N LEU A 237 -16.81 -5.85 -6.97
CA LEU A 237 -16.25 -5.35 -8.22
C LEU A 237 -16.34 -6.37 -9.34
N ALA A 238 -16.03 -7.65 -9.08
CA ALA A 238 -16.05 -8.71 -10.08
C ALA A 238 -17.41 -8.84 -10.81
N LYS A 239 -18.51 -8.47 -10.16
CA LYS A 239 -19.84 -8.41 -10.76
C LYS A 239 -20.07 -7.18 -11.63
N LEU A 240 -19.43 -6.06 -11.30
CA LEU A 240 -19.64 -4.74 -11.92
C LEU A 240 -18.65 -4.44 -13.05
N LEU A 241 -17.40 -4.90 -12.96
CA LEU A 241 -16.35 -4.61 -13.94
C LEU A 241 -16.74 -4.90 -15.40
N PRO A 242 -17.48 -6.00 -15.72
CA PRO A 242 -17.94 -6.24 -17.08
C PRO A 242 -18.78 -5.11 -17.69
N GLU A 243 -19.52 -4.34 -16.88
CA GLU A 243 -20.35 -3.22 -17.34
C GLU A 243 -19.52 -2.02 -17.83
N LEU A 244 -18.28 -1.88 -17.33
CA LEU A 244 -17.31 -0.90 -17.81
C LEU A 244 -16.67 -1.30 -19.15
N ARG A 245 -16.86 -2.55 -19.59
CA ARG A 245 -16.33 -3.17 -20.82
C ARG A 245 -14.81 -3.03 -21.02
N PRO A 246 -13.97 -3.30 -20.02
CA PRO A 246 -12.52 -3.32 -20.20
C PRO A 246 -12.07 -4.35 -21.24
N ALA A 247 -11.12 -3.96 -22.10
CA ALA A 247 -10.45 -4.92 -22.97
C ALA A 247 -9.49 -5.82 -22.17
N THR A 248 -8.99 -5.35 -21.03
CA THR A 248 -8.13 -6.11 -20.11
C THR A 248 -8.45 -5.80 -18.65
N ILE A 249 -8.55 -6.84 -17.83
CA ILE A 249 -8.62 -6.72 -16.36
C ILE A 249 -7.34 -7.34 -15.78
N VAL A 250 -6.62 -6.57 -14.98
CA VAL A 250 -5.43 -7.01 -14.24
C VAL A 250 -5.80 -7.10 -12.76
N TYR A 251 -5.91 -8.31 -12.24
CA TYR A 251 -6.30 -8.58 -10.85
C TYR A 251 -5.05 -9.00 -10.05
N ILE A 252 -4.67 -8.20 -9.07
CA ILE A 252 -3.61 -8.51 -8.09
C ILE A 252 -4.27 -9.11 -6.85
N SER A 253 -3.70 -10.18 -6.29
CA SER A 253 -4.27 -10.82 -5.11
C SER A 253 -3.25 -11.53 -4.25
N CYS A 254 -3.34 -11.24 -2.95
CA CYS A 254 -2.60 -11.88 -1.86
C CYS A 254 -3.29 -13.15 -1.28
N ASP A 255 -4.49 -13.51 -1.77
CA ASP A 255 -5.27 -14.65 -1.29
C ASP A 255 -5.85 -15.46 -2.48
N PRO A 256 -5.28 -16.63 -2.79
CA PRO A 256 -5.72 -17.46 -3.90
C PRO A 256 -7.19 -17.92 -3.82
N ALA A 257 -7.74 -18.07 -2.61
CA ALA A 257 -9.11 -18.56 -2.45
C ALA A 257 -10.13 -17.48 -2.81
N THR A 258 -9.92 -16.23 -2.37
CA THR A 258 -10.81 -15.13 -2.76
C THR A 258 -10.62 -14.72 -4.21
N LEU A 259 -9.40 -14.82 -4.76
CA LEU A 259 -9.15 -14.69 -6.18
C LEU A 259 -9.98 -15.70 -7.00
N ALA A 260 -9.89 -16.99 -6.70
CA ALA A 260 -10.60 -18.03 -7.45
C ALA A 260 -12.12 -17.81 -7.47
N ARG A 261 -12.70 -17.40 -6.34
CA ARG A 261 -14.12 -17.01 -6.25
C ARG A 261 -14.46 -15.87 -7.21
N ASP A 262 -13.64 -14.83 -7.24
CA ASP A 262 -13.90 -13.62 -8.03
C ASP A 262 -13.69 -13.86 -9.53
N LEU A 263 -12.67 -14.64 -9.90
CA LEU A 263 -12.44 -15.09 -11.28
C LEU A 263 -13.64 -15.88 -11.81
N ALA A 264 -14.27 -16.73 -10.99
CA ALA A 264 -15.47 -17.47 -11.39
C ALA A 264 -16.66 -16.54 -11.67
N LEU A 265 -16.75 -15.38 -11.01
CA LEU A 265 -17.78 -14.37 -11.30
C LEU A 265 -17.49 -13.66 -12.63
N LEU A 266 -16.24 -13.25 -12.85
CA LEU A 266 -15.82 -12.61 -14.11
C LEU A 266 -16.00 -13.55 -15.32
N GLN A 267 -15.71 -14.84 -15.14
CA GLN A 267 -15.89 -15.84 -16.19
C GLN A 267 -17.35 -16.03 -16.60
N LYS A 268 -18.28 -16.02 -15.65
CA LYS A 268 -19.72 -16.03 -15.94
C LYS A 268 -20.18 -14.81 -16.73
N SER A 269 -19.43 -13.72 -16.66
CA SER A 269 -19.69 -12.47 -17.36
C SER A 269 -18.88 -12.32 -18.66
N GLY A 270 -18.28 -13.40 -19.16
CA GLY A 270 -17.62 -13.43 -20.47
C GLY A 270 -16.15 -13.02 -20.48
N TYR A 271 -15.44 -13.10 -19.36
CA TYR A 271 -13.99 -12.87 -19.30
C TYR A 271 -13.23 -14.17 -19.08
N LEU A 272 -12.17 -14.41 -19.86
CA LEU A 272 -11.31 -15.58 -19.73
C LEU A 272 -9.98 -15.20 -19.07
N VAL A 273 -9.50 -16.05 -18.17
CA VAL A 273 -8.13 -15.94 -17.66
C VAL A 273 -7.16 -16.28 -18.79
N THR A 274 -6.32 -15.32 -19.16
CA THR A 274 -5.34 -15.48 -20.25
C THR A 274 -3.91 -15.68 -19.73
N LYS A 275 -3.62 -15.16 -18.53
CA LYS A 275 -2.32 -15.29 -17.87
C LYS A 275 -2.53 -15.23 -16.36
N THR A 276 -1.76 -16.00 -15.61
CA THR A 276 -1.60 -15.83 -14.16
C THR A 276 -0.13 -16.05 -13.80
N ARG A 277 0.43 -15.19 -12.95
CA ARG A 277 1.83 -15.28 -12.50
C ARG A 277 1.86 -15.10 -10.97
N PRO A 278 2.31 -16.09 -10.20
CA PRO A 278 2.58 -15.91 -8.78
C PRO A 278 3.84 -15.05 -8.59
N VAL A 279 3.86 -14.24 -7.53
CA VAL A 279 5.00 -13.42 -7.10
C VAL A 279 5.24 -13.69 -5.62
N ASP A 280 6.48 -14.00 -5.25
CA ASP A 280 6.85 -14.25 -3.85
C ASP A 280 7.06 -12.92 -3.10
N MET A 281 5.95 -12.23 -2.78
CA MET A 281 5.96 -10.98 -2.02
C MET A 281 6.38 -11.19 -0.56
N PHE A 282 6.12 -12.39 0.00
CA PHE A 282 6.35 -12.71 1.40
C PHE A 282 7.17 -14.01 1.56
N PRO A 283 8.46 -14.02 1.16
CA PRO A 283 9.30 -15.20 1.29
C PRO A 283 9.33 -15.72 2.72
N GLN A 284 9.48 -17.04 2.88
CA GLN A 284 9.47 -17.74 4.17
C GLN A 284 8.11 -17.73 4.90
N THR A 285 7.04 -17.33 4.22
CA THR A 285 5.66 -17.40 4.72
C THR A 285 4.78 -18.26 3.82
N TYR A 286 3.54 -18.51 4.24
CA TYR A 286 2.55 -19.23 3.43
C TYR A 286 1.78 -18.30 2.47
N HIS A 287 1.97 -16.98 2.57
CA HIS A 287 1.26 -16.02 1.72
C HIS A 287 1.77 -16.08 0.29
N MET A 288 0.87 -15.92 -0.68
CA MET A 288 1.19 -15.96 -2.09
C MET A 288 0.51 -14.77 -2.77
N GLU A 289 1.32 -13.89 -3.35
CA GLU A 289 0.85 -12.82 -4.20
C GLU A 289 0.73 -13.33 -5.63
N SER A 290 -0.20 -12.78 -6.40
CA SER A 290 -0.38 -13.16 -7.80
C SER A 290 -0.92 -12.00 -8.62
N ILE A 291 -0.58 -12.00 -9.91
CA ILE A 291 -1.18 -11.12 -10.92
C ILE A 291 -1.88 -11.99 -11.96
N THR A 292 -3.16 -11.74 -12.18
CA THR A 292 -4.01 -12.49 -13.10
C THR A 292 -4.64 -11.57 -14.13
N VAL A 293 -4.51 -11.94 -15.40
CA VAL A 293 -4.97 -11.15 -16.54
C VAL A 293 -6.19 -11.81 -17.15
N LEU A 294 -7.27 -11.06 -17.26
CA LEU A 294 -8.49 -11.50 -17.91
C LEU A 294 -8.81 -10.63 -19.12
N LYS A 295 -9.34 -11.26 -20.18
CA LYS A 295 -9.77 -10.59 -21.41
C LYS A 295 -11.15 -11.12 -21.84
N PRO A 296 -11.96 -10.35 -22.58
CA PRO A 296 -13.22 -10.84 -23.12
C PRO A 296 -13.04 -12.15 -23.93
N ALA A 297 -14.02 -13.05 -23.82
CA ALA A 297 -14.11 -14.32 -24.55
C ALA A 297 -14.33 -14.13 -26.05
#